data_AF-A0A5C3PS43-F1
#
_entry.id   AF-A0A5C3PS43-F1
#
_cell.length_a   1.000
_cell.length_b   1.000
_cell.length_c   1.000
_cell.angle_alpha   90.00
_cell.angle_beta   90.00
_cell.angle_gamma   90.00
#
_symmetry.space_group_name_H-M   'P 1'
#
loop_
_entity.id
_entity.type
_entity.pdbx_description
1 polymer ?
#
loop_
_entity_poly.entity_id
_entity_poly.type
_entity_poly.pdbx_seq_one_letter_code
_entity_poly.pdbx_strand_id
1 'polypeptide(L)'
;MSELSDTVLDIAEEQEIIRAGRAGELPFDDNIIDSAPVVGSKDYPTLKGFQPGQFTRPKSFSRAEYNKERSWTKRQLLGPDAATSKEVDVFYQMNLDPLKECRNTSLLSRFVTNMGKIRGRSETKLTWKNQRRMGKAIRRAKMMGIIPVLSRRPLFMTDKGMP
;
A
#
# COMPACT_ATOMS: atom_id res chain seq x y z
N MET A 1 9.03 32.73 69.33
CA MET A 1 9.98 31.85 68.61
C MET A 1 9.28 30.68 67.91
N SER A 2 7.97 30.72 67.65
CA SER A 2 7.21 29.61 67.03
C SER A 2 6.77 29.88 65.59
N GLU A 3 6.79 31.11 65.09
CA GLU A 3 6.33 31.41 63.72
C GLU A 3 7.36 31.06 62.63
N LEU A 4 8.65 30.98 63.00
CA LEU A 4 9.72 30.55 62.09
C LEU A 4 9.81 29.02 61.96
N SER A 5 9.24 28.23 62.89
CA SER A 5 9.18 26.78 62.74
C SER A 5 8.04 26.34 61.84
N ASP A 6 6.89 27.00 61.93
CA ASP A 6 5.70 26.62 61.14
C ASP A 6 5.92 26.88 59.65
N THR A 7 6.55 28.01 59.31
CA THR A 7 6.92 28.33 57.91
C THR A 7 7.94 27.37 57.31
N VAL A 8 8.84 26.79 58.12
CA VAL A 8 9.83 25.82 57.65
C VAL A 8 9.20 24.44 57.45
N LEU A 9 8.19 24.09 58.25
CA LEU A 9 7.41 22.87 58.09
C LEU A 9 6.53 22.92 56.83
N ASP A 10 5.86 24.06 56.58
CA ASP A 10 5.05 24.25 55.37
C ASP A 10 5.90 24.16 54.09
N ILE A 11 7.09 24.76 54.08
CA ILE A 11 8.01 24.68 52.94
C ILE A 11 8.53 23.24 52.74
N ALA A 12 8.76 22.49 53.82
CA ALA A 12 9.20 21.10 53.72
C ALA A 12 8.09 20.20 53.15
N GLU A 13 6.83 20.39 53.57
CA GLU A 13 5.67 19.67 53.05
C GLU A 13 5.42 19.98 51.56
N GLU A 14 5.54 21.25 51.16
CA GLU A 14 5.44 21.66 49.75
C GLU A 14 6.53 21.02 48.87
N GLN A 15 7.77 20.92 49.38
CA GLN A 15 8.88 20.28 48.65
C GLN A 15 8.72 18.77 48.53
N GLU A 16 8.05 18.11 49.49
CA GLU A 16 7.71 16.68 49.42
C GLU A 16 6.58 16.41 48.42
N ILE A 17 5.57 17.29 48.34
CA ILE A 17 4.48 17.21 47.34
C ILE A 17 5.03 17.31 45.90
N ILE A 18 6.01 18.20 45.67
CA ILE A 18 6.66 18.36 44.36
C ILE A 18 7.52 17.13 44.01
N ARG A 19 8.21 16.52 44.98
CA ARG A 19 8.99 15.28 44.77
C ARG A 19 8.13 14.05 44.55
N ALA A 20 6.93 13.98 45.13
CA ALA A 20 6.05 12.82 45.07
C ALA A 20 5.24 12.71 43.76
N GLY A 21 5.33 13.69 42.84
CA GLY A 21 4.72 13.58 41.51
C GLY A 21 3.22 13.28 41.51
N ARG A 22 2.51 13.67 42.57
CA ARG A 22 1.06 13.48 42.67
C ARG A 22 0.38 14.77 42.26
N ALA A 23 0.15 14.92 40.95
CA ALA A 23 -0.74 15.94 40.44
C ALA A 23 -2.11 15.77 41.14
N GLY A 24 -2.57 16.80 41.84
CA GLY A 24 -3.93 16.87 42.33
C GLY A 24 -4.88 16.71 41.15
N GLU A 25 -5.85 15.81 41.31
CA GLU A 25 -6.99 15.69 40.41
C GLU A 25 -7.77 17.00 40.44
N LEU A 26 -7.51 17.86 39.47
CA LEU A 26 -8.46 18.87 39.06
C LEU A 26 -9.42 18.17 38.08
N PRO A 27 -10.75 18.31 38.23
CA PRO A 27 -11.70 17.86 37.22
C PRO A 27 -11.68 18.88 36.07
N PHE A 28 -10.54 18.97 35.39
CA PHE A 28 -10.49 19.51 34.05
C PHE A 28 -10.67 18.33 33.14
N ASP A 29 -11.82 18.25 32.48
CA ASP A 29 -12.06 17.27 31.44
C ASP A 29 -10.90 17.31 30.45
N ASP A 30 -10.05 16.28 30.45
CA ASP A 30 -8.93 16.06 29.51
C ASP A 30 -9.41 15.95 28.04
N ASN A 31 -10.69 16.23 27.77
CA ASN A 31 -11.31 16.29 26.46
C ASN A 31 -11.37 17.71 25.86
N ILE A 32 -10.75 18.73 26.47
CA ILE A 32 -10.61 20.09 25.88
C ILE A 32 -9.46 20.18 24.86
N ILE A 33 -8.74 19.10 24.60
CA ILE A 33 -7.95 19.01 23.37
C ILE A 33 -8.87 18.39 22.34
N ASP A 34 -9.43 19.21 21.44
CA ASP A 34 -10.03 18.75 20.20
C ASP A 34 -9.09 17.72 19.59
N SER A 35 -9.44 16.43 19.74
CA SER A 35 -8.60 15.33 19.32
C SER A 35 -8.28 15.56 17.85
N ALA A 36 -6.99 15.70 17.53
CA ALA A 36 -6.57 16.08 16.19
C ALA A 36 -7.30 15.19 15.16
N PRO A 37 -7.94 15.79 14.14
CA PRO A 37 -8.81 15.06 13.25
C PRO A 37 -8.09 13.85 12.67
N VAL A 38 -8.64 12.65 12.88
CA VAL A 38 -8.08 11.42 12.30
C VAL A 38 -8.06 11.57 10.79
N VAL A 39 -6.87 11.66 10.22
CA VAL A 39 -6.66 11.82 8.77
C VAL A 39 -7.32 10.65 8.05
N GLY A 40 -8.29 10.94 7.19
CA GLY A 40 -9.07 9.93 6.47
C GLY A 40 -10.43 9.60 7.08
N SER A 41 -10.88 10.34 8.12
CA SER A 41 -12.28 10.28 8.55
C SER A 41 -13.20 10.91 7.49
N LYS A 42 -14.50 10.60 7.56
CA LYS A 42 -15.53 11.17 6.67
C LYS A 42 -15.60 12.70 6.72
N ASP A 43 -15.24 13.27 7.86
CA ASP A 43 -15.25 14.71 8.09
C ASP A 43 -13.93 15.37 7.65
N TYR A 44 -12.82 14.61 7.64
CA TYR A 44 -11.48 15.07 7.28
C TYR A 44 -10.84 14.12 6.22
N PRO A 45 -11.26 14.20 4.95
CA PRO A 45 -10.71 13.35 3.90
C PRO A 45 -9.21 13.61 3.73
N THR A 46 -8.43 12.56 3.44
CA THR A 46 -7.02 12.71 3.09
C THR A 46 -6.92 13.48 1.78
N LEU A 47 -6.59 14.77 1.86
CA LEU A 47 -6.43 15.61 0.68
C LEU A 47 -5.23 15.13 -0.12
N LYS A 48 -5.45 14.71 -1.36
CA LYS A 48 -4.35 14.51 -2.31
C LYS A 48 -3.76 15.89 -2.60
N GLY A 49 -2.57 16.16 -2.06
CA GLY A 49 -1.88 17.44 -2.29
C GLY A 49 -1.65 17.75 -3.77
N PHE A 50 -1.37 19.02 -4.06
CA PHE A 50 -1.09 19.48 -5.42
C PHE A 50 0.09 18.73 -6.03
N GLN A 51 -0.12 18.10 -7.18
CA GLN A 51 0.93 17.42 -7.92
C GLN A 51 1.43 18.32 -9.05
N PRO A 52 2.75 18.44 -9.26
CA PRO A 52 3.30 19.21 -10.39
C PRO A 52 2.79 18.63 -11.71
N GLY A 53 2.36 19.50 -12.64
CA GLY A 53 1.82 19.11 -13.95
C GLY A 53 0.38 18.56 -13.94
N GLN A 54 -0.28 18.44 -12.78
CA GLN A 54 -1.69 18.06 -12.72
C GLN A 54 -2.57 19.27 -13.07
N PHE A 55 -3.35 19.16 -14.16
CA PHE A 55 -4.36 20.16 -14.49
C PHE A 55 -5.42 20.21 -13.40
N THR A 56 -5.59 21.37 -12.75
CA THR A 56 -6.57 21.56 -11.69
C THR A 56 -7.72 22.41 -12.20
N ARG A 57 -8.95 21.91 -12.02
CA ARG A 57 -10.18 22.68 -12.28
C ARG A 57 -10.71 23.20 -10.95
N PRO A 58 -11.41 24.35 -10.90
CA PRO A 58 -12.03 24.84 -9.65
C PRO A 58 -12.91 23.79 -8.97
N LYS A 59 -13.67 23.00 -9.74
CA LYS A 59 -14.50 21.90 -9.24
C LYS A 59 -13.72 20.78 -8.54
N SER A 60 -12.44 20.60 -8.85
CA SER A 60 -11.58 19.56 -8.25
C SER A 60 -11.31 19.81 -6.77
N PHE A 61 -11.54 21.04 -6.28
CA PHE A 61 -11.38 21.42 -4.86
C PHE A 61 -12.69 21.36 -4.07
N SER A 62 -13.78 20.89 -4.69
CA SER A 62 -15.06 20.76 -3.99
C SER A 62 -15.04 19.60 -3.00
N ARG A 63 -15.65 19.80 -1.82
CA ARG A 63 -15.81 18.75 -0.79
C ARG A 63 -16.44 17.47 -1.34
N ALA A 64 -17.35 17.60 -2.30
CA ALA A 64 -17.98 16.46 -2.97
C ALA A 64 -17.00 15.62 -3.80
N GLU A 65 -15.99 16.23 -4.44
CA GLU A 65 -15.00 15.50 -5.23
C GLU A 65 -13.95 14.84 -4.33
N TYR A 66 -13.59 15.46 -3.20
CA TYR A 66 -12.69 14.87 -2.20
C TYR A 66 -13.29 13.65 -1.50
N ASN A 67 -14.58 13.74 -1.14
CA ASN A 67 -15.31 12.64 -0.50
C ASN A 67 -15.86 11.62 -1.51
N LYS A 68 -15.55 11.77 -2.79
CA LYS A 68 -16.01 10.85 -3.82
C LYS A 68 -15.29 9.52 -3.66
N GLU A 69 -16.05 8.53 -3.23
CA GLU A 69 -15.55 7.16 -3.20
C GLU A 69 -15.12 6.75 -4.61
N ARG A 70 -13.95 6.12 -4.70
CA ARG A 70 -13.50 5.54 -5.96
C ARG A 70 -14.51 4.46 -6.34
N SER A 71 -15.21 4.66 -7.46
CA SER A 71 -16.11 3.64 -7.99
C SER A 71 -15.36 2.32 -8.15
N TRP A 72 -15.88 1.26 -7.54
CA TRP A 72 -15.33 -0.08 -7.69
C TRP A 72 -15.59 -0.56 -9.12
N THR A 73 -14.57 -0.49 -9.97
CA THR A 73 -14.67 -1.05 -11.31
C THR A 73 -14.66 -2.57 -11.24
N LYS A 74 -15.63 -3.21 -11.88
CA LYS A 74 -15.68 -4.68 -11.97
C LYS A 74 -14.40 -5.17 -12.65
N ARG A 75 -13.87 -6.30 -12.16
CA ARG A 75 -12.72 -6.95 -12.79
C ARG A 75 -13.12 -7.38 -14.21
N GLN A 76 -12.31 -7.01 -15.19
CA GLN A 76 -12.54 -7.41 -16.57
C GLN A 76 -12.42 -8.94 -16.66
N LEU A 77 -13.48 -9.61 -17.13
CA LEU A 77 -13.48 -11.06 -17.29
C LEU A 77 -12.53 -11.49 -18.41
N LEU A 78 -12.47 -10.69 -19.48
CA LEU A 78 -11.61 -10.91 -20.62
C LEU A 78 -10.43 -9.93 -20.63
N GLY A 79 -9.34 -10.33 -21.29
CA GLY A 79 -8.23 -9.43 -21.56
C GLY A 79 -8.61 -8.32 -22.56
N PRO A 80 -7.75 -7.30 -22.70
CA PRO A 80 -8.01 -6.15 -23.54
C PRO A 80 -8.09 -6.52 -25.03
N ASP A 81 -8.54 -5.56 -25.85
CA ASP A 81 -8.64 -5.72 -27.31
C ASP A 81 -7.29 -6.09 -27.95
N ALA A 82 -7.31 -6.62 -29.17
CA ALA A 82 -6.12 -7.02 -29.90
C ALA A 82 -5.15 -5.86 -30.15
N ALA A 83 -5.65 -4.66 -30.51
CA ALA A 83 -4.79 -3.51 -30.79
C ALA A 83 -4.08 -3.03 -29.51
N THR A 84 -4.86 -2.80 -28.46
CA THR A 84 -4.34 -2.41 -27.14
C THR A 84 -3.40 -3.48 -26.55
N SER A 85 -3.65 -4.76 -26.81
CA SER A 85 -2.73 -5.82 -26.37
C SER A 85 -1.40 -5.80 -27.12
N LYS A 86 -1.39 -5.52 -28.42
CA LYS A 86 -0.12 -5.38 -29.17
C LYS A 86 0.68 -4.20 -28.66
N GLU A 87 0.00 -3.12 -28.30
CA GLU A 87 0.62 -1.93 -27.71
C GLU A 87 1.16 -2.20 -26.31
N VAL A 88 0.50 -3.01 -25.48
CA VAL A 88 0.90 -3.26 -24.08
C VAL A 88 1.83 -4.47 -23.90
N ASP A 89 1.76 -5.46 -24.80
CA ASP A 89 2.49 -6.72 -24.67
C ASP A 89 4.01 -6.52 -24.86
N VAL A 90 4.74 -6.63 -23.76
CA VAL A 90 6.21 -6.50 -23.71
C VAL A 90 6.92 -7.47 -24.66
N PHE A 91 6.42 -8.70 -24.84
CA PHE A 91 7.04 -9.66 -25.75
C PHE A 91 6.83 -9.30 -27.20
N TYR A 92 5.69 -8.68 -27.51
CA TYR A 92 5.40 -8.18 -28.85
C TYR A 92 6.28 -6.97 -29.18
N GLN A 93 6.38 -6.01 -28.26
CA GLN A 93 7.24 -4.83 -28.41
C GLN A 93 8.73 -5.19 -28.57
N MET A 94 9.23 -6.09 -27.72
CA MET A 94 10.64 -6.49 -27.70
C MET A 94 10.97 -7.57 -28.73
N ASN A 95 9.99 -8.01 -29.52
CA ASN A 95 10.11 -9.11 -30.48
C ASN A 95 10.73 -10.40 -29.88
N LEU A 96 10.35 -10.72 -28.64
CA LEU A 96 10.84 -11.88 -27.89
C LEU A 96 9.82 -13.02 -27.91
N ASP A 97 10.31 -14.26 -27.94
CA ASP A 97 9.45 -15.45 -27.84
C ASP A 97 9.41 -15.98 -26.39
N PRO A 98 8.26 -15.90 -25.69
CA PRO A 98 8.13 -16.44 -24.33
C PRO A 98 8.56 -17.90 -24.18
N LEU A 99 8.41 -18.71 -25.24
CA LEU A 99 8.68 -20.14 -25.18
C LEU A 99 10.17 -20.45 -25.02
N LYS A 100 11.05 -19.58 -25.53
CA LYS A 100 12.51 -19.73 -25.43
C LYS A 100 13.01 -19.36 -24.03
N GLU A 101 12.32 -18.43 -23.38
CA GLU A 101 12.67 -17.86 -22.07
C GLU A 101 12.30 -18.73 -20.87
N CYS A 102 12.08 -20.04 -21.07
CA CYS A 102 11.69 -20.99 -20.02
C CYS A 102 12.72 -21.16 -18.89
N ARG A 103 13.97 -20.75 -19.11
CA ARG A 103 15.05 -20.77 -18.11
C ARG A 103 15.12 -19.47 -17.29
N ASN A 104 14.49 -18.39 -17.76
CA ASN A 104 14.50 -17.11 -17.07
C ASN A 104 13.44 -17.12 -15.95
N THR A 105 13.83 -17.67 -14.82
CA THR A 105 13.01 -17.79 -13.62
C THR A 105 12.46 -16.43 -13.17
N SER A 106 13.25 -15.36 -13.36
CA SER A 106 12.88 -14.02 -12.95
C SER A 106 11.67 -13.49 -13.71
N LEU A 107 11.70 -13.66 -15.03
CA LEU A 107 10.62 -13.30 -15.93
C LEU A 107 9.35 -14.11 -15.64
N LEU A 108 9.47 -15.44 -15.53
CA LEU A 108 8.31 -16.32 -15.37
C LEU A 108 7.54 -16.06 -14.08
N SER A 109 8.23 -15.70 -12.98
CA SER A 109 7.56 -15.44 -11.70
C SER A 109 6.52 -14.32 -11.78
N ARG A 110 6.70 -13.34 -12.67
CA ARG A 110 5.81 -12.18 -12.81
C ARG A 110 4.45 -12.55 -13.38
N PHE A 111 4.41 -13.64 -14.14
CA PHE A 111 3.23 -14.22 -14.79
C PHE A 111 2.58 -15.35 -14.00
N VAL A 112 3.01 -15.54 -12.75
CA VAL A 112 2.50 -16.56 -11.82
C VAL A 112 1.97 -15.87 -10.56
N THR A 113 0.85 -16.34 -10.01
CA THR A 113 0.30 -15.85 -8.74
C THR A 113 1.13 -16.35 -7.56
N ASN A 114 0.95 -15.78 -6.38
CA ASN A 114 1.64 -16.25 -5.16
C ASN A 114 1.43 -17.75 -4.90
N MET A 115 0.28 -18.31 -5.30
CA MET A 115 -0.08 -19.73 -5.19
C MET A 115 0.46 -20.60 -6.35
N GLY A 116 1.35 -20.08 -7.19
CA GLY A 116 1.90 -20.84 -8.31
C GLY A 116 0.96 -20.98 -9.52
N LYS A 117 -0.23 -20.37 -9.53
CA LYS A 117 -1.16 -20.43 -10.69
C LYS A 117 -0.69 -19.49 -11.81
N ILE A 118 -0.80 -19.91 -13.07
CA ILE A 118 -0.50 -19.02 -14.22
C ILE A 118 -1.58 -17.93 -14.27
N ARG A 119 -1.16 -16.66 -14.36
CA ARG A 119 -2.09 -15.52 -14.40
C ARG A 119 -2.89 -15.51 -15.70
N GLY A 120 -4.18 -15.17 -15.61
CA GLY A 120 -5.08 -15.06 -16.76
C GLY A 120 -4.74 -13.86 -17.65
N ARG A 121 -5.27 -13.86 -18.88
CA ARG A 121 -4.98 -12.79 -19.86
C ARG A 121 -5.46 -11.40 -19.41
N SER A 122 -6.55 -11.32 -18.64
CA SER A 122 -7.04 -10.07 -18.06
C SER A 122 -6.02 -9.40 -17.13
N GLU A 123 -5.20 -10.21 -16.44
CA GLU A 123 -4.14 -9.70 -15.58
C GLU A 123 -2.83 -9.45 -16.33
N THR A 124 -2.45 -10.34 -17.25
CA THR A 124 -1.16 -10.26 -17.94
C THR A 124 -1.16 -9.28 -19.11
N LYS A 125 -2.33 -8.99 -19.69
CA LYS A 125 -2.52 -8.11 -20.86
C LYS A 125 -1.70 -8.49 -22.10
N LEU A 126 -1.21 -9.72 -22.17
CA LEU A 126 -0.46 -10.22 -23.32
C LEU A 126 -1.40 -10.48 -24.52
N THR A 127 -0.81 -10.50 -25.72
CA THR A 127 -1.49 -11.04 -26.89
C THR A 127 -1.82 -12.52 -26.69
N TRP A 128 -2.88 -13.02 -27.32
CA TRP A 128 -3.31 -14.42 -27.20
C TRP A 128 -2.19 -15.42 -27.54
N LYS A 129 -1.41 -15.12 -28.59
CA LYS A 129 -0.28 -15.95 -29.02
C LYS A 129 0.80 -16.02 -27.95
N ASN A 130 1.19 -14.88 -27.39
CA ASN A 130 2.23 -14.80 -26.37
C ASN A 130 1.75 -15.38 -25.04
N GLN A 131 0.49 -15.18 -24.65
CA GLN A 131 -0.10 -15.82 -23.46
C GLN A 131 -0.06 -17.35 -23.54
N ARG A 132 -0.41 -17.94 -24.69
CA ARG A 132 -0.34 -19.41 -24.89
C ARG A 132 1.09 -19.92 -24.81
N ARG A 133 2.05 -19.19 -25.41
CA ARG A 133 3.49 -19.52 -25.38
C ARG A 133 4.07 -19.37 -23.98
N MET A 134 3.71 -18.31 -23.27
CA MET A 134 4.07 -18.08 -21.87
C MET A 134 3.57 -19.22 -20.98
N GLY A 135 2.31 -19.63 -21.14
CA GLY A 135 1.77 -20.78 -20.42
C GLY A 135 2.55 -22.08 -20.68
N LYS A 136 2.99 -22.32 -21.93
CA LYS A 136 3.85 -23.46 -22.26
C LYS A 136 5.24 -23.34 -21.61
N ALA A 137 5.85 -22.15 -21.65
CA ALA A 137 7.15 -21.88 -21.03
C ALA A 137 7.12 -22.14 -19.52
N ILE A 138 6.10 -21.63 -18.81
CA ILE A 138 5.92 -21.85 -17.37
C ILE A 138 5.71 -23.33 -17.07
N ARG A 139 4.86 -24.04 -17.82
CA ARG A 139 4.66 -25.48 -17.62
C ARG A 139 5.96 -26.26 -17.84
N ARG A 140 6.74 -25.91 -18.86
CA ARG A 140 8.05 -26.52 -19.10
C ARG A 140 9.01 -26.25 -17.94
N ALA A 141 9.09 -25.01 -17.47
CA ALA A 141 9.95 -24.63 -16.35
C ALA A 141 9.59 -25.36 -15.04
N LYS A 142 8.30 -25.59 -14.78
CA LYS A 142 7.82 -26.41 -13.65
C LYS A 142 8.29 -27.86 -13.78
N MET A 143 8.13 -28.46 -14.95
CA MET A 143 8.54 -29.86 -15.19
C MET A 143 10.07 -30.04 -15.15
N MET A 144 10.83 -29.01 -15.54
CA MET A 144 12.29 -28.99 -15.41
C MET A 144 12.77 -28.71 -13.97
N GLY A 145 11.88 -28.42 -13.02
CA GLY A 145 12.27 -28.09 -11.64
C GLY A 145 12.90 -26.70 -11.45
N ILE A 146 12.81 -25.82 -12.45
CA ILE A 146 13.39 -24.46 -12.39
C ILE A 146 12.55 -23.54 -11.47
N ILE A 147 11.23 -23.72 -11.47
CA ILE A 147 10.28 -22.98 -10.63
C ILE A 147 9.41 -23.91 -9.79
N PRO A 148 9.00 -23.48 -8.59
CA PRO A 148 8.06 -24.24 -7.77
C PRO A 148 6.67 -24.35 -8.43
N VAL A 149 5.97 -25.45 -8.13
CA VAL A 149 4.65 -25.75 -8.71
C VAL A 149 3.52 -25.01 -8.00
N LEU A 150 3.58 -24.96 -6.66
CA LEU A 150 2.51 -24.49 -5.76
C LEU A 150 2.76 -23.11 -5.14
N SER A 151 3.88 -22.48 -5.45
CA SER A 151 4.23 -21.16 -4.95
C SER A 151 4.87 -20.31 -6.04
N ARG A 152 4.91 -18.99 -5.83
CA ARG A 152 5.75 -18.09 -6.64
C ARG A 152 7.15 -18.08 -6.07
N ARG A 153 8.17 -18.21 -6.93
CA ARG A 153 9.56 -18.02 -6.49
C ARG A 153 9.74 -16.59 -5.94
N PRO A 154 10.28 -16.41 -4.73
CA PRO A 154 10.72 -15.11 -4.25
C PRO A 154 12.00 -14.76 -5.03
N LEU A 155 11.91 -13.78 -5.93
CA LEU A 155 13.08 -13.36 -6.72
C LEU A 155 13.92 -12.32 -6.00
N PHE A 156 13.27 -11.54 -5.14
CA PHE A 156 13.86 -10.47 -4.35
C PHE A 156 13.11 -10.47 -3.03
N MET A 157 13.84 -10.30 -1.93
CA MET A 157 13.26 -10.10 -0.61
C MET A 157 12.21 -8.99 -0.70
N THR A 158 10.98 -9.35 -0.35
CA THR A 158 9.86 -8.46 0.00
C THR A 158 10.12 -6.94 -0.04
N ASP A 159 9.74 -6.27 -1.13
CA ASP A 159 9.40 -4.83 -1.14
C ASP A 159 8.07 -4.56 -0.39
N LYS A 160 7.87 -5.26 0.73
CA LYS A 160 6.76 -5.04 1.65
C LYS A 160 7.31 -4.13 2.75
N GLY A 161 7.25 -2.84 2.51
CA GLY A 161 7.35 -1.80 3.54
C GLY A 161 8.69 -1.72 4.27
N MET A 162 9.62 -0.96 3.69
CA MET A 162 10.42 -0.07 4.53
C MET A 162 9.45 1.01 5.04
N PRO A 163 9.44 1.37 6.34
CA PRO A 163 8.66 2.52 6.82
C PRO A 163 9.04 3.79 6.07
#